data_AF-A0A976HPR8-F1
#
_entry.id   AF-A0A976HPR8-F1
#
_cell.length_a   1.000
_cell.length_b   1.000
_cell.length_c   1.000
_cell.angle_alpha   90.00
_cell.angle_beta   90.00
_cell.angle_gamma   90.00
#
_symmetry.space_group_name_H-M   'P 1'
#
loop_
_entity.id
_entity.type
_entity.pdbx_description
1 polymer ?
#
loop_
_entity_poly.entity_id
_entity_poly.type
_entity_poly.pdbx_seq_one_letter_code
_entity_poly.pdbx_strand_id
1 'polypeptide(L)'
;MADKNVQDNRSLHCFVSLLMTAALAACGGGGGGSTVSTNTTGSTASGSTTGAGTTGGGTTGSGTTGGGIIPVSGGKMWSDPATWGGTKLPAGADVVIPAGVQIVIDENTQALGKLTIQGELSFKPGITAELSADIIKIEGGGALRAGSASSPFTGLATITLRSTDIAGSKIGMGTRGILVTTGGKLELYGKAPAVAWTKLNVHANAGATSLTLEKPVDWKASDQIVLAPTEWYGTPWVTQAVHDASTASQKLNISSVSGATVNTSSAVNAFRWGQLQYVTDAGMSLTRGTFTKPHPNVPDTLDERAEVGNLTRNIVIQAPDDAAWKNSGFGAHVMIMDRASSLQMDGVEMRRMGQEGILGRYPIHWHLLSYADGATTSS
;
A
#
# COMPACT_ATOMS: atom_id res chain seq x y z
N MET A 1 15.30 53.13 -37.25
CA MET A 1 14.47 53.23 -38.45
C MET A 1 13.06 52.81 -38.08
N ALA A 2 12.08 53.60 -38.50
CA ALA A 2 10.64 53.48 -38.25
C ALA A 2 10.05 52.13 -38.75
N ASP A 3 8.81 51.70 -38.49
CA ASP A 3 7.58 52.39 -38.03
C ASP A 3 6.52 51.32 -37.62
N LYS A 4 5.61 51.72 -36.71
CA LYS A 4 4.14 51.44 -36.61
C LYS A 4 3.56 50.00 -36.66
N ASN A 5 2.93 49.54 -35.57
CA ASN A 5 1.52 49.72 -35.11
C ASN A 5 0.51 48.76 -35.75
N VAL A 6 -0.06 47.85 -34.94
CA VAL A 6 -1.51 47.55 -34.92
C VAL A 6 -1.92 47.25 -33.46
N GLN A 7 -2.81 48.10 -32.94
CA GLN A 7 -3.65 47.84 -31.77
C GLN A 7 -4.82 46.96 -32.18
N ASP A 8 -5.26 46.03 -31.32
CA ASP A 8 -6.68 45.71 -31.27
C ASP A 8 -7.15 45.38 -29.85
N ASN A 9 -8.34 45.87 -29.56
CA ASN A 9 -8.86 46.23 -28.25
C ASN A 9 -10.15 45.44 -28.02
N ARG A 10 -10.25 44.59 -26.98
CA ARG A 10 -11.54 44.04 -26.53
C ARG A 10 -11.65 43.98 -25.00
N SER A 11 -12.14 45.11 -24.48
CA SER A 11 -13.23 45.27 -23.51
C SER A 11 -13.19 44.57 -22.16
N LEU A 12 -12.99 45.41 -21.14
CA LEU A 12 -13.46 45.36 -19.76
C LEU A 12 -14.91 44.84 -19.61
N HIS A 13 -15.15 44.11 -18.52
CA HIS A 13 -16.26 44.38 -17.60
C HIS A 13 -15.81 44.10 -16.15
N CYS A 14 -15.73 45.18 -15.36
CA CYS A 14 -15.69 45.15 -13.90
C CYS A 14 -17.05 44.70 -13.36
N PHE A 15 -17.09 43.86 -12.31
CA PHE A 15 -18.15 43.94 -11.32
C PHE A 15 -17.60 43.76 -9.90
N VAL A 16 -18.18 44.60 -9.05
CA VAL A 16 -17.83 45.04 -7.71
C VAL A 16 -17.93 43.92 -6.65
N SER A 17 -17.02 44.01 -5.67
CA SER A 17 -16.94 43.24 -4.44
C SER A 17 -18.15 43.45 -3.51
N LEU A 18 -18.65 42.39 -2.87
CA LEU A 18 -19.57 42.50 -1.74
C LEU A 18 -19.14 41.54 -0.63
N LEU A 19 -18.53 42.09 0.43
CA LEU A 19 -18.44 41.47 1.74
C LEU A 19 -19.85 41.35 2.34
N MET A 20 -20.20 40.18 2.87
CA MET A 20 -21.30 40.07 3.82
C MET A 20 -20.91 39.21 5.02
N THR A 21 -20.88 39.89 6.16
CA THR A 21 -20.76 39.42 7.53
C THR A 21 -21.96 38.56 7.91
N ALA A 22 -21.74 37.39 8.52
CA ALA A 22 -22.79 36.64 9.21
C ALA A 22 -22.41 36.50 10.69
N ALA A 23 -23.25 37.10 11.53
CA ALA A 23 -23.20 37.05 12.99
C ALA A 23 -23.65 35.67 13.49
N LEU A 24 -22.92 35.10 14.44
CA LEU A 24 -23.37 33.97 15.26
C LEU A 24 -23.89 34.54 16.59
N ALA A 25 -25.20 34.47 16.82
CA ALA A 25 -25.81 34.70 18.11
C ALA A 25 -25.93 33.36 18.86
N ALA A 26 -25.46 33.38 20.11
CA ALA A 26 -25.52 32.29 21.07
C ALA A 26 -26.92 32.11 21.70
N CYS A 27 -27.24 30.89 22.16
CA CYS A 27 -27.91 30.70 23.45
C CYS A 27 -27.86 29.24 23.96
N GLY A 28 -27.66 29.09 25.28
CA GLY A 28 -27.79 27.87 26.10
C GLY A 28 -26.44 27.15 26.35
N GLY A 29 -25.71 27.30 27.46
CA GLY A 29 -26.09 27.33 28.89
C GLY A 29 -26.23 25.89 29.40
N GLY A 30 -25.56 25.36 30.42
CA GLY A 30 -24.64 25.84 31.46
C GLY A 30 -24.73 24.88 32.66
N GLY A 31 -23.61 24.55 33.32
CA GLY A 31 -23.51 23.84 34.62
C GLY A 31 -22.99 22.39 34.52
N GLY A 32 -21.99 21.89 35.27
CA GLY A 32 -21.29 22.37 36.47
C GLY A 32 -21.48 21.40 37.65
N GLY A 33 -20.39 20.74 38.12
CA GLY A 33 -20.30 19.94 39.37
C GLY A 33 -20.23 18.42 39.13
N SER A 34 -19.14 17.67 39.33
CA SER A 34 -18.21 17.46 40.47
C SER A 34 -18.70 16.43 41.52
N THR A 35 -17.78 15.49 41.84
CA THR A 35 -17.78 14.52 42.97
C THR A 35 -18.70 13.29 42.78
N VAL A 36 -18.43 12.05 43.20
CA VAL A 36 -17.62 11.46 44.28
C VAL A 36 -17.22 10.02 43.87
N SER A 37 -16.01 9.62 44.22
CA SER A 37 -15.55 8.24 44.35
C SER A 37 -16.19 7.54 45.56
N THR A 38 -16.74 6.33 45.40
CA THR A 38 -16.75 5.37 46.51
C THR A 38 -16.41 3.97 46.03
N ASN A 39 -15.50 3.41 46.81
CA ASN A 39 -14.86 2.13 46.76
C ASN A 39 -15.69 1.17 47.64
N THR A 40 -15.93 -0.07 47.19
CA THR A 40 -16.40 -1.14 48.08
C THR A 40 -15.90 -2.49 47.58
N THR A 41 -14.83 -2.96 48.22
CA THR A 41 -14.60 -4.31 48.79
C THR A 41 -15.28 -5.49 48.06
N GLY A 42 -14.57 -6.52 47.58
CA GLY A 42 -13.60 -7.31 48.33
C GLY A 42 -14.25 -8.61 48.81
N SER A 43 -13.86 -9.76 48.25
CA SER A 43 -13.80 -11.01 49.02
C SER A 43 -12.88 -12.03 48.34
N THR A 44 -11.71 -12.17 48.95
CA THR A 44 -10.89 -13.36 48.99
C THR A 44 -11.58 -14.45 49.81
N ALA A 45 -11.56 -15.70 49.34
CA ALA A 45 -11.72 -16.87 50.19
C ALA A 45 -10.73 -17.96 49.75
N SER A 46 -9.75 -18.17 50.62
CA SER A 46 -8.81 -19.27 50.65
C SER A 46 -9.52 -20.57 51.05
N GLY A 47 -9.09 -21.70 50.47
CA GLY A 47 -9.48 -23.03 50.91
C GLY A 47 -8.38 -24.04 50.53
N SER A 48 -7.48 -24.30 51.47
CA SER A 48 -6.47 -25.36 51.37
C SER A 48 -7.09 -26.69 51.81
N THR A 49 -6.89 -27.76 51.04
CA THR A 49 -6.91 -29.13 51.56
C THR A 49 -5.92 -30.00 50.79
N THR A 50 -5.14 -30.74 51.57
CA THR A 50 -4.13 -31.74 51.21
C THR A 50 -4.74 -33.03 50.69
N GLY A 51 -4.09 -33.69 49.72
CA GLY A 51 -4.40 -35.07 49.34
C GLY A 51 -3.49 -35.58 48.23
N ALA A 52 -2.58 -36.50 48.56
CA ALA A 52 -1.65 -37.14 47.63
C ALA A 52 -2.33 -38.20 46.76
N GLY A 53 -1.84 -38.39 45.52
CA GLY A 53 -2.05 -39.64 44.78
C GLY A 53 -2.18 -39.50 43.25
N THR A 54 -1.20 -40.12 42.57
CA THR A 54 -1.32 -40.81 41.26
C THR A 54 -1.49 -40.02 39.94
N THR A 55 -0.42 -40.09 39.14
CA THR A 55 -0.35 -40.42 37.69
C THR A 55 -1.43 -39.92 36.73
N GLY A 56 -1.00 -39.13 35.74
CA GLY A 56 -1.75 -38.83 34.51
C GLY A 56 -1.27 -37.52 33.90
N GLY A 57 -1.00 -37.51 32.58
CA GLY A 57 -0.32 -36.40 31.90
C GLY A 57 -1.18 -35.19 31.59
N GLY A 58 -0.53 -34.15 31.05
CA GLY A 58 -1.18 -32.95 30.51
C GLY A 58 -0.46 -31.66 30.88
N THR A 59 0.36 -31.16 29.94
CA THR A 59 0.64 -29.73 29.60
C THR A 59 0.49 -28.61 30.64
N THR A 60 1.50 -27.73 30.78
CA THR A 60 1.51 -26.35 30.23
C THR A 60 2.67 -25.49 30.74
N GLY A 61 3.11 -24.55 29.88
CA GLY A 61 3.78 -23.29 30.24
C GLY A 61 5.28 -23.25 29.94
N SER A 62 5.85 -22.24 29.29
CA SER A 62 5.37 -21.01 28.69
C SER A 62 6.57 -20.42 27.95
N GLY A 63 6.37 -19.90 26.75
CA GLY A 63 7.42 -19.30 25.93
C GLY A 63 6.81 -18.62 24.71
N THR A 64 6.18 -17.48 24.94
CA THR A 64 5.67 -16.55 23.93
C THR A 64 6.82 -16.07 23.04
N THR A 65 6.79 -16.39 21.75
CA THR A 65 7.37 -15.57 20.66
C THR A 65 6.74 -15.99 19.32
N GLY A 66 6.13 -15.02 18.62
CA GLY A 66 5.80 -15.03 17.18
C GLY A 66 5.23 -16.32 16.58
N GLY A 67 3.91 -16.48 16.59
CA GLY A 67 3.22 -17.51 15.82
C GLY A 67 3.39 -17.29 14.32
N GLY A 68 4.43 -17.87 13.72
CA GLY A 68 4.59 -17.94 12.28
C GLY A 68 3.46 -18.77 11.69
N ILE A 69 2.67 -18.15 10.80
CA ILE A 69 1.59 -18.83 10.09
C ILE A 69 2.24 -19.81 9.10
N ILE A 70 1.90 -21.10 9.18
CA ILE A 70 2.43 -22.13 8.29
C ILE A 70 1.59 -22.16 7.00
N PRO A 71 2.20 -22.10 5.80
CA PRO A 71 1.47 -22.26 4.55
C PRO A 71 0.79 -23.63 4.50
N VAL A 72 -0.48 -23.63 4.08
CA VAL A 72 -1.35 -24.80 4.12
C VAL A 72 -0.83 -25.90 3.20
N SER A 73 -0.33 -27.00 3.76
CA SER A 73 -0.10 -28.24 3.03
C SER A 73 -1.32 -29.16 3.22
N GLY A 74 -2.27 -29.18 2.27
CA GLY A 74 -3.39 -30.13 2.31
C GLY A 74 -4.75 -29.70 1.75
N GLY A 75 -4.88 -28.47 1.23
CA GLY A 75 -6.13 -28.01 0.60
C GLY A 75 -6.43 -28.68 -0.75
N LYS A 76 -7.69 -28.61 -1.18
CA LYS A 76 -8.14 -29.04 -2.51
C LYS A 76 -7.50 -28.13 -3.58
N MET A 77 -7.02 -28.69 -4.68
CA MET A 77 -6.39 -27.89 -5.74
C MET A 77 -7.45 -27.20 -6.61
N TRP A 78 -7.21 -25.94 -6.99
CA TRP A 78 -8.10 -25.20 -7.88
C TRP A 78 -8.22 -25.88 -9.24
N SER A 79 -7.11 -26.44 -9.74
CA SER A 79 -7.05 -27.13 -11.03
C SER A 79 -7.86 -28.43 -11.10
N ASP A 80 -8.16 -29.06 -9.96
CA ASP A 80 -8.87 -30.34 -9.89
C ASP A 80 -10.39 -30.16 -10.12
N PRO A 81 -10.98 -30.73 -11.19
CA PRO A 81 -12.42 -30.66 -11.42
C PRO A 81 -13.25 -31.22 -10.26
N ALA A 82 -12.73 -32.16 -9.47
CA ALA A 82 -13.43 -32.71 -8.30
C ALA A 82 -13.63 -31.67 -7.19
N THR A 83 -12.79 -30.62 -7.13
CA THR A 83 -13.01 -29.46 -6.25
C THR A 83 -14.32 -28.75 -6.57
N TRP A 84 -14.76 -28.82 -7.83
CA TRP A 84 -15.90 -28.08 -8.39
C TRP A 84 -17.09 -29.00 -8.76
N GLY A 85 -17.13 -30.21 -8.22
CA GLY A 85 -18.23 -31.16 -8.49
C GLY A 85 -18.11 -31.93 -9.81
N GLY A 86 -16.91 -31.99 -10.39
CA GLY A 86 -16.55 -32.84 -11.53
C GLY A 86 -16.16 -32.09 -12.80
N THR A 87 -16.48 -30.80 -12.90
CA THR A 87 -16.17 -29.95 -14.07
C THR A 87 -15.66 -28.59 -13.60
N LYS A 88 -14.64 -28.04 -14.27
CA LYS A 88 -14.14 -26.68 -13.96
C LYS A 88 -15.24 -25.63 -14.12
N LEU A 89 -15.13 -24.58 -13.33
CA LEU A 89 -16.05 -23.44 -13.35
C LEU A 89 -15.99 -22.70 -14.70
N PRO A 90 -17.12 -22.21 -15.24
CA PRO A 90 -17.12 -21.30 -16.37
C PRO A 90 -16.68 -19.89 -15.97
N ALA A 91 -16.29 -19.06 -16.95
CA ALA A 91 -16.11 -17.63 -16.72
C ALA A 91 -17.44 -16.97 -16.33
N GLY A 92 -17.37 -15.95 -15.47
CA GLY A 92 -18.52 -15.26 -14.89
C GLY A 92 -19.21 -16.01 -13.75
N ALA A 93 -18.73 -17.21 -13.38
CA ALA A 93 -19.31 -17.96 -12.27
C ALA A 93 -19.15 -17.23 -10.93
N ASP A 94 -20.23 -17.22 -10.14
CA ASP A 94 -20.19 -16.88 -8.72
C ASP A 94 -19.72 -18.10 -7.93
N VAL A 95 -18.75 -17.90 -7.05
CA VAL A 95 -18.08 -18.97 -6.31
C VAL A 95 -18.14 -18.70 -4.82
N VAL A 96 -18.44 -19.72 -4.03
CA VAL A 96 -18.34 -19.69 -2.57
C VAL A 96 -17.36 -20.76 -2.12
N ILE A 97 -16.36 -20.37 -1.35
CA ILE A 97 -15.46 -21.28 -0.62
C ILE A 97 -16.03 -21.37 0.80
N PRO A 98 -16.74 -22.45 1.15
CA PRO A 98 -17.47 -22.53 2.41
C PRO A 98 -16.52 -22.69 3.61
N ALA A 99 -17.01 -22.34 4.80
CA ALA A 99 -16.27 -22.53 6.05
C ALA A 99 -15.77 -23.98 6.20
N GLY A 100 -14.54 -24.14 6.69
CA GLY A 100 -13.88 -25.44 6.83
C GLY A 100 -13.30 -26.02 5.53
N VAL A 101 -13.54 -25.39 4.37
CA VAL A 101 -12.91 -25.80 3.10
C VAL A 101 -11.66 -24.96 2.83
N GLN A 102 -10.60 -25.64 2.42
CA GLN A 102 -9.34 -25.02 2.00
C GLN A 102 -9.11 -25.32 0.52
N ILE A 103 -8.90 -24.28 -0.27
CA ILE A 103 -8.57 -24.38 -1.70
C ILE A 103 -7.21 -23.72 -1.95
N VAL A 104 -6.40 -24.38 -2.79
CA VAL A 104 -5.07 -23.92 -3.21
C VAL A 104 -5.11 -23.56 -4.69
N ILE A 105 -4.84 -22.29 -5.02
CA ILE A 105 -4.66 -21.81 -6.40
C ILE A 105 -3.32 -22.33 -6.91
N ASP A 106 -3.38 -23.30 -7.82
CA ASP A 106 -2.24 -23.94 -8.46
C ASP A 106 -2.13 -23.68 -9.98
N GLU A 107 -3.08 -22.92 -10.52
CA GLU A 107 -3.15 -22.42 -11.90
C GLU A 107 -3.90 -21.09 -11.95
N ASN A 108 -3.97 -20.44 -13.11
CA ASN A 108 -4.84 -19.27 -13.29
C ASN A 108 -6.31 -19.66 -13.09
N THR A 109 -7.05 -18.85 -12.33
CA THR A 109 -8.50 -19.02 -12.23
C THR A 109 -9.17 -18.59 -13.53
N GLN A 110 -10.40 -19.06 -13.75
CA GLN A 110 -11.29 -18.42 -14.72
C GLN A 110 -11.59 -16.98 -14.23
N ALA A 111 -12.04 -16.11 -15.13
CA ALA A 111 -12.53 -14.78 -14.75
C ALA A 111 -13.87 -14.93 -14.01
N LEU A 112 -13.83 -14.95 -12.68
CA LEU A 112 -15.01 -15.17 -11.84
C LEU A 112 -15.89 -13.92 -11.79
N GLY A 113 -17.18 -14.11 -11.50
CA GLY A 113 -18.06 -13.02 -11.09
C GLY A 113 -17.73 -12.62 -9.65
N LYS A 114 -18.59 -12.98 -8.70
CA LYS A 114 -18.34 -12.80 -7.27
C LYS A 114 -17.66 -14.03 -6.66
N LEU A 115 -16.53 -13.82 -6.00
CA LEU A 115 -15.88 -14.83 -5.18
C LEU A 115 -16.09 -14.53 -3.69
N THR A 116 -16.81 -15.40 -2.97
CA THR A 116 -17.00 -15.33 -1.52
C THR A 116 -16.12 -16.37 -0.82
N ILE A 117 -15.31 -15.94 0.14
CA ILE A 117 -14.35 -16.77 0.88
C ILE A 117 -14.77 -16.80 2.36
N GLN A 118 -15.36 -17.92 2.78
CA GLN A 118 -15.72 -18.23 4.18
C GLN A 118 -14.79 -19.29 4.80
N GLY A 119 -14.18 -20.13 3.95
CA GLY A 119 -13.07 -21.00 4.30
C GLY A 119 -11.74 -20.33 4.02
N GLU A 120 -10.84 -21.03 3.35
CA GLU A 120 -9.52 -20.53 3.02
C GLU A 120 -9.21 -20.69 1.52
N LEU A 121 -8.66 -19.64 0.93
CA LEU A 121 -8.08 -19.64 -0.41
C LEU A 121 -6.63 -19.23 -0.31
N SER A 122 -5.71 -20.02 -0.86
CA SER A 122 -4.28 -19.71 -0.81
C SER A 122 -3.60 -19.90 -2.15
N PHE A 123 -2.58 -19.10 -2.45
CA PHE A 123 -1.72 -19.34 -3.60
C PHE A 123 -0.69 -20.43 -3.28
N LYS A 124 -0.54 -21.40 -4.19
CA LYS A 124 0.52 -22.40 -4.10
C LYS A 124 1.89 -21.72 -4.20
N PRO A 125 2.82 -21.91 -3.26
CA PRO A 125 4.15 -21.33 -3.35
C PRO A 125 4.92 -21.83 -4.58
N GLY A 126 5.68 -20.94 -5.20
CA GLY A 126 6.64 -21.25 -6.27
C GLY A 126 6.06 -21.22 -7.69
N ILE A 127 4.80 -20.81 -7.86
CA ILE A 127 4.16 -20.75 -9.18
C ILE A 127 3.89 -19.32 -9.63
N THR A 128 3.61 -19.16 -10.92
CA THR A 128 2.96 -17.96 -11.47
C THR A 128 1.48 -18.26 -11.66
N ALA A 129 0.61 -17.53 -10.95
CA ALA A 129 -0.84 -17.70 -11.07
C ALA A 129 -1.59 -16.38 -10.89
N GLU A 130 -2.70 -16.26 -11.61
CA GLU A 130 -3.65 -15.15 -11.50
C GLU A 130 -4.98 -15.62 -10.88
N LEU A 131 -5.42 -14.91 -9.83
CA LEU A 131 -6.80 -14.90 -9.36
C LEU A 131 -7.53 -13.74 -10.03
N SER A 132 -8.50 -14.05 -10.89
CA SER A 132 -9.27 -13.06 -11.65
C SER A 132 -10.74 -13.12 -11.23
N ALA A 133 -11.30 -12.02 -10.72
CA ALA A 133 -12.68 -11.94 -10.28
C ALA A 133 -13.25 -10.54 -10.47
N ASP A 134 -14.56 -10.38 -10.63
CA ASP A 134 -15.19 -9.05 -10.63
C ASP A 134 -15.14 -8.41 -9.24
N ILE A 135 -15.37 -9.22 -8.20
CA ILE A 135 -15.32 -8.80 -6.80
C ILE A 135 -14.95 -9.98 -5.91
N ILE A 136 -14.18 -9.73 -4.85
CA ILE A 136 -13.81 -10.73 -3.85
C ILE A 136 -14.38 -10.28 -2.50
N LYS A 137 -15.09 -11.16 -1.81
CA LYS A 137 -15.57 -10.97 -0.44
C LYS A 137 -14.92 -12.01 0.46
N ILE A 138 -14.26 -11.57 1.52
CA ILE A 138 -13.68 -12.43 2.55
C ILE A 138 -14.49 -12.21 3.81
N GLU A 139 -15.20 -13.23 4.27
CA GLU A 139 -16.17 -13.10 5.37
C GLU A 139 -16.22 -14.32 6.28
N GLY A 140 -16.91 -14.19 7.42
CA GLY A 140 -17.19 -15.31 8.32
C GLY A 140 -15.93 -15.96 8.90
N GLY A 141 -14.87 -15.18 9.12
CA GLY A 141 -13.57 -15.71 9.57
C GLY A 141 -12.70 -16.32 8.47
N GLY A 142 -13.14 -16.28 7.21
CA GLY A 142 -12.39 -16.81 6.07
C GLY A 142 -11.10 -16.05 5.77
N ALA A 143 -10.22 -16.64 4.96
CA ALA A 143 -8.91 -16.08 4.66
C ALA A 143 -8.51 -16.20 3.18
N LEU A 144 -7.94 -15.13 2.62
CA LEU A 144 -7.19 -15.14 1.37
C LEU A 144 -5.70 -14.97 1.68
N ARG A 145 -4.87 -15.95 1.28
CA ARG A 145 -3.46 -16.00 1.64
C ARG A 145 -2.51 -16.11 0.44
N ALA A 146 -1.36 -15.45 0.54
CA ALA A 146 -0.21 -15.73 -0.29
C ALA A 146 1.06 -15.57 0.56
N GLY A 147 1.74 -16.68 0.83
CA GLY A 147 2.89 -16.69 1.75
C GLY A 147 2.50 -16.43 3.22
N SER A 148 3.52 -16.32 4.07
CA SER A 148 3.38 -15.91 5.47
C SER A 148 4.58 -15.08 5.91
N ALA A 149 4.49 -14.44 7.09
CA ALA A 149 5.58 -13.65 7.66
C ALA A 149 6.89 -14.44 7.80
N SER A 150 6.83 -15.74 8.11
CA SER A 150 8.00 -16.61 8.24
C SER A 150 8.38 -17.32 6.94
N SER A 151 7.49 -17.35 5.96
CA SER A 151 7.72 -17.99 4.65
C SER A 151 7.05 -17.16 3.55
N PRO A 152 7.68 -16.04 3.12
CA PRO A 152 7.14 -15.21 2.07
C PRO A 152 6.90 -15.99 0.78
N PHE A 153 5.86 -15.61 0.04
CA PHE A 153 5.46 -16.20 -1.22
C PHE A 153 6.62 -16.15 -2.22
N THR A 154 6.86 -17.27 -2.89
CA THR A 154 7.77 -17.40 -4.02
C THR A 154 6.97 -17.61 -5.30
N GLY A 155 7.48 -17.21 -6.45
CA GLY A 155 6.70 -17.16 -7.69
C GLY A 155 6.00 -15.81 -7.86
N LEU A 156 4.96 -15.73 -8.70
CA LEU A 156 4.21 -14.51 -9.00
C LEU A 156 2.69 -14.72 -8.79
N ALA A 157 2.12 -14.08 -7.79
CA ALA A 157 0.67 -14.09 -7.53
C ALA A 157 0.07 -12.77 -8.00
N THR A 158 -0.89 -12.83 -8.92
CA THR A 158 -1.63 -11.64 -9.37
C THR A 158 -3.10 -11.78 -8.98
N ILE A 159 -3.66 -10.75 -8.37
CA ILE A 159 -5.09 -10.65 -8.08
C ILE A 159 -5.65 -9.52 -8.95
N THR A 160 -6.47 -9.86 -9.94
CA THR A 160 -7.06 -8.91 -10.89
C THR A 160 -8.55 -8.74 -10.63
N LEU A 161 -8.97 -7.51 -10.33
CA LEU A 161 -10.35 -7.14 -10.05
C LEU A 161 -10.98 -6.54 -11.31
N ARG A 162 -11.90 -7.27 -11.94
CA ARG A 162 -12.29 -7.03 -13.33
C ARG A 162 -13.55 -6.19 -13.52
N SER A 163 -14.40 -6.06 -12.50
CA SER A 163 -15.71 -5.42 -12.64
C SER A 163 -15.61 -4.06 -13.32
N THR A 164 -16.50 -3.82 -14.28
CA THR A 164 -16.66 -2.53 -14.98
C THR A 164 -17.93 -1.80 -14.55
N ASP A 165 -18.66 -2.34 -13.56
CA ASP A 165 -19.91 -1.77 -13.06
C ASP A 165 -19.62 -0.60 -12.09
N ILE A 166 -19.39 0.59 -12.64
CA ILE A 166 -19.08 1.81 -11.88
C ILE A 166 -20.24 2.23 -10.96
N ALA A 167 -21.48 2.04 -11.41
CA ALA A 167 -22.68 2.35 -10.63
C ALA A 167 -23.01 1.28 -9.58
N GLY A 168 -22.34 0.12 -9.68
CA GLY A 168 -22.50 -1.02 -8.80
C GLY A 168 -22.09 -0.70 -7.37
N SER A 169 -23.08 -0.39 -6.53
CA SER A 169 -22.90 -0.34 -5.08
C SER A 169 -24.18 -0.77 -4.39
N LYS A 170 -24.61 -2.01 -4.60
CA LYS A 170 -25.87 -2.52 -4.02
C LYS A 170 -25.86 -2.53 -2.48
N ILE A 171 -24.68 -2.46 -1.84
CA ILE A 171 -24.52 -2.46 -0.38
C ILE A 171 -23.56 -1.34 0.09
N GLY A 172 -23.41 -0.25 -0.68
CA GLY A 172 -22.54 0.87 -0.26
C GLY A 172 -21.03 0.57 -0.23
N MET A 173 -20.60 -0.66 -0.54
CA MET A 173 -19.20 -1.10 -0.55
C MET A 173 -18.54 -1.04 -1.93
N GLY A 174 -19.31 -0.78 -3.00
CA GLY A 174 -18.80 -0.69 -4.37
C GLY A 174 -18.52 -2.04 -5.04
N THR A 175 -17.97 -1.97 -6.24
CA THR A 175 -17.51 -3.09 -7.08
C THR A 175 -16.02 -2.96 -7.36
N ARG A 176 -15.44 -3.95 -8.05
CA ARG A 176 -14.01 -4.00 -8.40
C ARG A 176 -13.11 -4.00 -7.17
N GLY A 177 -13.57 -4.64 -6.09
CA GLY A 177 -12.91 -4.58 -4.80
C GLY A 177 -12.64 -5.92 -4.14
N ILE A 178 -11.72 -5.90 -3.18
CA ILE A 178 -11.60 -6.93 -2.15
C ILE A 178 -12.26 -6.38 -0.89
N LEU A 179 -13.35 -7.01 -0.47
CA LEU A 179 -14.14 -6.62 0.69
C LEU A 179 -13.89 -7.62 1.83
N VAL A 180 -13.23 -7.16 2.88
CA VAL A 180 -12.92 -7.98 4.05
C VAL A 180 -13.87 -7.59 5.17
N THR A 181 -14.77 -8.50 5.55
CA THR A 181 -15.85 -8.25 6.50
C THR A 181 -16.00 -9.42 7.47
N THR A 182 -16.76 -9.26 8.53
CA THR A 182 -17.19 -10.31 9.46
C THR A 182 -16.02 -11.24 9.89
N GLY A 183 -14.91 -10.65 10.34
CA GLY A 183 -13.74 -11.42 10.77
C GLY A 183 -12.85 -11.96 9.66
N GLY A 184 -13.08 -11.57 8.41
CA GLY A 184 -12.27 -12.00 7.26
C GLY A 184 -10.82 -11.54 7.35
N LYS A 185 -9.92 -12.26 6.67
CA LYS A 185 -8.48 -11.99 6.71
C LYS A 185 -7.88 -11.95 5.30
N LEU A 186 -7.17 -10.86 5.00
CA LEU A 186 -6.36 -10.74 3.80
C LEU A 186 -4.88 -10.72 4.20
N GLU A 187 -4.15 -11.79 3.92
CA GLU A 187 -2.80 -12.02 4.43
C GLU A 187 -1.82 -12.31 3.29
N LEU A 188 -1.02 -11.32 2.92
CA LEU A 188 -0.18 -11.35 1.72
C LEU A 188 1.26 -11.01 2.08
N TYR A 189 2.15 -11.99 2.03
CA TYR A 189 3.56 -11.82 2.36
C TYR A 189 4.40 -12.21 1.15
N GLY A 190 4.86 -11.23 0.38
CA GLY A 190 5.72 -11.41 -0.78
C GLY A 190 7.20 -11.32 -0.43
N LYS A 191 8.04 -11.84 -1.32
CA LYS A 191 9.50 -11.72 -1.17
C LYS A 191 9.95 -10.36 -1.70
N ALA A 192 10.16 -9.41 -0.80
CA ALA A 192 10.75 -8.11 -1.13
C ALA A 192 12.27 -8.22 -1.42
N PRO A 193 12.85 -7.31 -2.23
CA PRO A 193 14.30 -7.18 -2.36
C PRO A 193 14.93 -6.80 -1.02
N ALA A 194 16.18 -7.23 -0.78
CA ALA A 194 16.90 -6.93 0.46
C ALA A 194 17.11 -5.42 0.67
N VAL A 195 17.26 -4.66 -0.42
CA VAL A 195 17.32 -3.20 -0.41
C VAL A 195 16.16 -2.67 -1.23
N ALA A 196 15.03 -2.32 -0.61
CA ALA A 196 13.88 -1.77 -1.34
C ALA A 196 14.10 -0.33 -1.81
N TRP A 197 14.89 0.44 -1.04
CA TRP A 197 15.17 1.86 -1.26
C TRP A 197 16.64 2.18 -0.95
N THR A 198 17.22 3.03 -1.78
CA THR A 198 18.58 3.59 -1.64
C THR A 198 18.61 4.98 -2.26
N LYS A 199 19.76 5.63 -2.31
CA LYS A 199 19.97 6.88 -3.06
C LYS A 199 20.98 6.68 -4.18
N LEU A 200 21.02 7.63 -5.11
CA LEU A 200 22.15 7.79 -6.01
C LEU A 200 23.45 8.05 -5.22
N ASN A 201 24.59 7.74 -5.81
CA ASN A 201 25.93 8.04 -5.29
C ASN A 201 26.81 8.80 -6.30
N VAL A 202 26.28 9.00 -7.51
CA VAL A 202 26.82 9.85 -8.57
C VAL A 202 25.65 10.58 -9.21
N HIS A 203 25.85 11.82 -9.66
CA HIS A 203 24.84 12.55 -10.43
C HIS A 203 24.36 11.73 -11.64
N ALA A 204 23.06 11.76 -11.92
CA ALA A 204 22.51 11.21 -13.15
C ALA A 204 22.12 12.37 -14.07
N ASN A 205 22.83 12.53 -15.18
CA ASN A 205 22.49 13.53 -16.19
C ASN A 205 21.26 13.08 -16.99
N ALA A 206 20.51 14.04 -17.55
CA ALA A 206 19.52 13.72 -18.58
C ALA A 206 20.19 12.95 -19.73
N GLY A 207 19.53 11.89 -20.23
CA GLY A 207 20.12 10.98 -21.21
C GLY A 207 20.88 9.79 -20.62
N ALA A 208 21.23 9.80 -19.33
CA ALA A 208 21.94 8.68 -18.70
C ALA A 208 21.07 7.41 -18.66
N THR A 209 21.68 6.26 -18.93
CA THR A 209 21.05 4.93 -18.82
C THR A 209 21.73 4.05 -17.77
N SER A 210 22.66 4.62 -17.00
CA SER A 210 23.38 3.94 -15.93
C SER A 210 23.32 4.79 -14.67
N LEU A 211 22.83 4.20 -13.59
CA LEU A 211 22.70 4.81 -12.27
C LEU A 211 23.72 4.15 -11.35
N THR A 212 24.49 4.95 -10.62
CA THR A 212 25.34 4.47 -9.53
C THR A 212 24.65 4.76 -8.20
N LEU A 213 24.38 3.71 -7.43
CA LEU A 213 23.66 3.76 -6.17
C LEU A 213 24.62 3.79 -4.97
N GLU A 214 24.12 4.24 -3.83
CA GLU A 214 24.85 4.24 -2.55
C GLU A 214 25.09 2.81 -2.03
N LYS A 215 24.09 1.94 -2.17
CA LYS A 215 24.13 0.56 -1.72
C LYS A 215 24.09 -0.38 -2.92
N PRO A 216 24.80 -1.53 -2.88
CA PRO A 216 24.55 -2.61 -3.81
C PRO A 216 23.13 -3.15 -3.62
N VAL A 217 22.52 -3.60 -4.71
CA VAL A 217 21.12 -4.07 -4.72
C VAL A 217 21.00 -5.46 -5.34
N ASP A 218 19.97 -6.20 -4.94
CA ASP A 218 19.60 -7.52 -5.45
C ASP A 218 18.45 -7.46 -6.48
N TRP A 219 18.23 -6.27 -7.05
CA TRP A 219 17.22 -6.04 -8.09
C TRP A 219 17.55 -6.78 -9.38
N LYS A 220 16.52 -7.01 -10.20
CA LYS A 220 16.63 -7.85 -11.40
C LYS A 220 16.33 -7.05 -12.66
N ALA A 221 16.81 -7.55 -13.79
CA ALA A 221 16.35 -7.09 -15.10
C ALA A 221 14.82 -7.21 -15.19
N SER A 222 14.20 -6.24 -15.83
CA SER A 222 12.75 -6.03 -15.94
C SER A 222 12.04 -5.56 -14.66
N ASP A 223 12.74 -5.42 -13.53
CA ASP A 223 12.15 -4.71 -12.38
C ASP A 223 11.92 -3.24 -12.75
N GLN A 224 10.86 -2.67 -12.21
CA GLN A 224 10.55 -1.25 -12.31
C GLN A 224 11.09 -0.54 -11.07
N ILE A 225 11.80 0.58 -11.29
CA ILE A 225 12.26 1.48 -10.25
C ILE A 225 11.58 2.84 -10.38
N VAL A 226 11.56 3.59 -9.29
CA VAL A 226 11.29 5.02 -9.28
C VAL A 226 12.56 5.78 -8.94
N LEU A 227 12.80 6.86 -9.66
CA LEU A 227 13.87 7.82 -9.44
C LEU A 227 13.22 9.14 -9.00
N ALA A 228 13.50 9.56 -7.76
CA ALA A 228 12.88 10.73 -7.14
C ALA A 228 13.37 12.05 -7.77
N PRO A 229 12.54 13.12 -7.73
CA PRO A 229 12.95 14.45 -8.12
C PRO A 229 14.03 14.99 -7.16
N THR A 230 14.92 15.84 -7.68
CA THR A 230 15.89 16.61 -6.87
C THR A 230 15.80 18.10 -7.12
N GLU A 231 14.86 18.53 -7.97
CA GLU A 231 14.61 19.93 -8.23
C GLU A 231 13.44 20.44 -7.38
N TRP A 232 13.42 21.74 -7.18
CA TRP A 232 12.40 22.44 -6.44
C TRP A 232 11.06 22.46 -7.18
N TYR A 233 10.00 22.00 -6.51
CA TYR A 233 8.62 22.28 -6.91
C TYR A 233 8.26 23.71 -6.44
N GLY A 234 7.98 24.61 -7.38
CA GLY A 234 7.56 26.00 -7.14
C GLY A 234 6.48 26.19 -6.07
N THR A 235 6.34 27.41 -5.53
CA THR A 235 5.22 27.71 -4.62
C THR A 235 3.88 27.71 -5.38
N PRO A 236 2.74 27.48 -4.71
CA PRO A 236 1.42 27.37 -5.36
C PRO A 236 0.97 28.62 -6.14
N TRP A 237 1.67 29.75 -5.98
CA TRP A 237 1.33 31.05 -6.56
C TRP A 237 2.19 31.39 -7.78
N VAL A 238 3.17 30.55 -8.11
CA VAL A 238 3.94 30.69 -9.35
C VAL A 238 3.10 30.04 -10.46
N THR A 239 2.84 30.78 -11.53
CA THR A 239 2.07 30.30 -12.68
C THR A 239 2.58 28.95 -13.18
N GLN A 240 1.68 28.12 -13.69
CA GLN A 240 1.88 26.75 -14.22
C GLN A 240 3.18 26.55 -15.04
N ALA A 241 3.74 27.61 -15.62
CA ALA A 241 4.99 27.65 -16.38
C ALA A 241 6.27 27.28 -15.61
N VAL A 242 6.25 27.14 -14.28
CA VAL A 242 7.43 26.71 -13.48
C VAL A 242 7.32 25.26 -12.99
N HIS A 243 6.21 24.57 -13.27
CA HIS A 243 6.09 23.13 -13.02
C HIS A 243 6.59 22.35 -14.23
N ASP A 244 7.90 22.16 -14.33
CA ASP A 244 8.43 21.24 -15.32
C ASP A 244 8.11 19.80 -14.90
N ALA A 245 7.05 19.23 -15.47
CA ALA A 245 6.68 17.83 -15.25
C ALA A 245 7.81 16.85 -15.63
N SER A 246 8.80 17.28 -16.42
CA SER A 246 9.99 16.48 -16.72
C SER A 246 10.83 16.19 -15.46
N THR A 247 10.74 17.03 -14.42
CA THR A 247 11.55 16.89 -13.21
C THR A 247 10.86 16.06 -12.14
N ALA A 248 9.59 15.67 -12.33
CA ALA A 248 8.85 14.78 -11.44
C ALA A 248 9.51 13.39 -11.28
N SER A 249 9.02 12.60 -10.32
CA SER A 249 9.45 11.21 -10.14
C SER A 249 9.32 10.42 -11.44
N GLN A 250 10.42 9.80 -11.87
CA GLN A 250 10.44 9.03 -13.11
C GLN A 250 10.41 7.54 -12.79
N LYS A 251 9.53 6.79 -13.46
CA LYS A 251 9.59 5.32 -13.45
C LYS A 251 10.50 4.82 -14.58
N LEU A 252 11.39 3.89 -14.28
CA LEU A 252 12.34 3.30 -15.21
C LEU A 252 12.30 1.78 -15.10
N ASN A 253 12.55 1.07 -16.20
CA ASN A 253 12.75 -0.38 -16.17
C ASN A 253 14.25 -0.70 -16.14
N ILE A 254 14.65 -1.66 -15.30
CA ILE A 254 16.02 -2.14 -15.22
C ILE A 254 16.33 -3.03 -16.41
N SER A 255 17.47 -2.81 -17.07
CA SER A 255 18.03 -3.71 -18.08
C SER A 255 19.04 -4.69 -17.49
N SER A 256 19.85 -4.26 -16.52
CA SER A 256 20.82 -5.11 -15.80
C SER A 256 21.29 -4.45 -14.50
N VAL A 257 21.84 -5.26 -13.59
CA VAL A 257 22.39 -4.82 -12.31
C VAL A 257 23.76 -5.47 -12.09
N SER A 258 24.72 -4.70 -11.61
CA SER A 258 26.02 -5.18 -11.15
C SER A 258 26.43 -4.42 -9.88
N GLY A 259 26.28 -5.05 -8.72
CA GLY A 259 26.53 -4.42 -7.43
C GLY A 259 25.65 -3.19 -7.21
N ALA A 260 26.28 -2.01 -7.15
CA ALA A 260 25.59 -0.73 -7.00
C ALA A 260 25.29 -0.02 -8.34
N THR A 261 25.65 -0.61 -9.47
CA THR A 261 25.36 -0.06 -10.80
C THR A 261 24.09 -0.68 -11.35
N VAL A 262 23.10 0.15 -11.66
CA VAL A 262 21.83 -0.25 -12.27
C VAL A 262 21.73 0.40 -13.64
N ASN A 263 21.65 -0.43 -14.69
CA ASN A 263 21.40 0.04 -16.04
C ASN A 263 19.89 0.01 -16.32
N THR A 264 19.39 1.01 -17.03
CA THR A 264 17.97 1.17 -17.35
C THR A 264 17.73 1.00 -18.85
N SER A 265 16.53 0.56 -19.21
CA SER A 265 16.12 0.40 -20.62
C SER A 265 15.78 1.72 -21.30
N SER A 266 15.51 2.77 -20.51
CA SER A 266 15.21 4.12 -20.97
C SER A 266 16.10 5.13 -20.25
N ALA A 267 16.40 6.22 -20.93
CA ALA A 267 17.21 7.29 -20.36
C ALA A 267 16.48 8.04 -19.23
N VAL A 268 17.26 8.55 -18.29
CA VAL A 268 16.80 9.54 -17.32
C VAL A 268 16.34 10.79 -18.06
N ASN A 269 15.17 11.31 -17.70
CA ASN A 269 14.53 12.42 -18.43
C ASN A 269 15.08 13.81 -18.06
N ALA A 270 15.54 13.97 -16.81
CA ALA A 270 16.04 15.23 -16.27
C ALA A 270 17.21 14.96 -15.31
N PHE A 271 18.06 15.95 -15.07
CA PHE A 271 19.17 15.81 -14.14
C PHE A 271 18.70 15.40 -12.74
N ARG A 272 19.47 14.53 -12.08
CA ARG A 272 19.25 14.09 -10.70
C ARG A 272 20.50 14.29 -9.87
N TRP A 273 20.35 14.97 -8.74
CA TRP A 273 21.40 15.13 -7.76
C TRP A 273 21.76 13.77 -7.14
N GLY A 274 23.05 13.46 -6.97
CA GLY A 274 23.48 12.13 -6.55
C GLY A 274 24.71 12.10 -5.67
N GLN A 275 25.22 13.24 -5.23
CA GLN A 275 26.39 13.32 -4.34
C GLN A 275 26.01 13.97 -3.01
N LEU A 276 26.68 13.54 -1.93
CA LEU A 276 26.53 14.23 -0.64
C LEU A 276 27.16 15.62 -0.73
N GLN A 277 26.54 16.58 -0.04
CA GLN A 277 27.08 17.93 0.11
C GLN A 277 27.54 18.14 1.55
N TYR A 278 28.58 18.94 1.72
CA TYR A 278 29.16 19.27 3.00
C TYR A 278 29.19 20.78 3.19
N VAL A 279 28.73 21.23 4.35
CA VAL A 279 28.84 22.64 4.72
C VAL A 279 30.29 22.89 5.09
N THR A 280 30.88 23.96 4.58
CA THR A 280 32.23 24.41 4.91
C THR A 280 32.23 25.90 5.24
N ASP A 281 33.32 26.40 5.82
CA ASP A 281 33.51 27.83 6.08
C ASP A 281 33.49 28.69 4.79
N ALA A 282 33.72 28.07 3.63
CA ALA A 282 33.65 28.71 2.31
C ALA A 282 32.29 28.51 1.60
N GLY A 283 31.30 27.86 2.24
CA GLY A 283 30.00 27.53 1.66
C GLY A 283 29.81 26.02 1.43
N MET A 284 28.84 25.66 0.58
CA MET A 284 28.57 24.26 0.25
C MET A 284 29.65 23.66 -0.66
N SER A 285 30.03 22.41 -0.39
CA SER A 285 31.06 21.68 -1.14
C SER A 285 30.68 20.21 -1.37
N LEU A 286 31.18 19.62 -2.45
CA LEU A 286 31.12 18.17 -2.68
C LEU A 286 32.23 17.39 -1.96
N THR A 287 33.22 18.10 -1.41
CA THR A 287 34.29 17.55 -0.61
C THR A 287 34.19 18.06 0.82
N ARG A 288 34.47 17.18 1.79
CA ARG A 288 34.47 17.57 3.19
C ARG A 288 35.60 18.57 3.45
N GLY A 289 35.28 19.66 4.13
CA GLY A 289 36.21 20.71 4.52
C GLY A 289 36.00 21.14 5.97
N THR A 290 36.73 22.17 6.39
CA THR A 290 36.54 22.79 7.71
C THR A 290 35.18 23.49 7.77
N PHE A 291 34.46 23.30 8.87
CA PHE A 291 33.22 24.01 9.17
C PHE A 291 33.19 24.42 10.64
N THR A 292 33.29 25.72 10.86
CA THR A 292 33.18 26.36 12.16
C THR A 292 31.71 26.39 12.54
N LYS A 293 31.27 25.33 13.23
CA LYS A 293 29.87 25.16 13.61
C LYS A 293 29.42 26.29 14.52
N PRO A 294 28.33 27.01 14.19
CA PRO A 294 27.78 28.03 15.08
C PRO A 294 27.16 27.42 16.35
N HIS A 295 26.85 26.12 16.34
CA HIS A 295 26.43 25.34 17.49
C HIS A 295 26.88 23.87 17.34
N PRO A 296 27.28 23.16 18.41
CA PRO A 296 27.85 21.80 18.32
C PRO A 296 26.99 20.77 17.58
N ASN A 297 25.67 20.92 17.66
CA ASN A 297 24.70 19.98 17.06
C ASN A 297 24.33 20.30 15.61
N VAL A 298 24.97 21.30 14.97
CA VAL A 298 24.67 21.62 13.58
C VAL A 298 25.26 20.53 12.67
N PRO A 299 24.44 19.88 11.82
CA PRO A 299 24.96 18.94 10.83
C PRO A 299 25.81 19.68 9.81
N ASP A 300 26.89 19.04 9.38
CA ASP A 300 27.80 19.54 8.34
C ASP A 300 27.59 18.81 7.01
N THR A 301 26.55 17.99 6.91
CA THR A 301 26.24 17.18 5.74
C THR A 301 24.79 17.44 5.32
N LEU A 302 24.59 17.66 4.02
CA LEU A 302 23.31 17.84 3.36
C LEU A 302 23.13 16.71 2.33
N ASP A 303 22.15 15.84 2.54
CA ASP A 303 21.85 14.70 1.66
C ASP A 303 20.59 14.97 0.83
N GLU A 304 20.78 15.57 -0.34
CA GLU A 304 19.74 15.85 -1.33
C GLU A 304 19.80 14.86 -2.51
N ARG A 305 20.45 13.71 -2.32
CA ARG A 305 20.61 12.71 -3.39
C ARG A 305 19.24 12.15 -3.75
N ALA A 306 19.00 11.99 -5.05
CA ALA A 306 17.79 11.38 -5.57
C ALA A 306 17.65 9.98 -4.98
N GLU A 307 16.51 9.74 -4.36
CA GLU A 307 16.18 8.43 -3.87
C GLU A 307 15.75 7.53 -5.04
N VAL A 308 16.11 6.25 -4.93
CA VAL A 308 15.82 5.21 -5.92
C VAL A 308 15.15 4.04 -5.22
N GLY A 309 13.93 3.74 -5.63
CA GLY A 309 13.11 2.68 -5.03
C GLY A 309 12.74 1.61 -6.04
N ASN A 310 12.87 0.34 -5.67
CA ASN A 310 12.32 -0.76 -6.47
C ASN A 310 10.82 -0.92 -6.19
N LEU A 311 10.01 -0.86 -7.26
CA LEU A 311 8.55 -0.92 -7.21
C LEU A 311 7.99 -2.32 -7.47
N THR A 312 8.79 -3.23 -8.02
CA THR A 312 8.33 -4.56 -8.43
C THR A 312 8.16 -5.47 -7.23
N ARG A 313 6.97 -6.05 -7.08
CA ARG A 313 6.72 -7.10 -6.09
C ARG A 313 6.10 -8.33 -6.73
N ASN A 314 6.26 -9.46 -6.07
CA ASN A 314 5.84 -10.75 -6.60
C ASN A 314 4.43 -11.16 -6.15
N ILE A 315 3.77 -10.30 -5.37
CA ILE A 315 2.31 -10.30 -5.18
C ILE A 315 1.80 -8.98 -5.73
N VAL A 316 0.86 -9.04 -6.67
CA VAL A 316 0.29 -7.87 -7.34
C VAL A 316 -1.23 -7.85 -7.15
N ILE A 317 -1.78 -6.75 -6.65
CA ILE A 317 -3.23 -6.48 -6.69
C ILE A 317 -3.47 -5.40 -7.73
N GLN A 318 -4.42 -5.63 -8.65
CA GLN A 318 -4.66 -4.66 -9.72
C GLN A 318 -6.07 -4.64 -10.27
N ALA A 319 -6.45 -3.50 -10.86
CA ALA A 319 -7.43 -3.49 -11.93
C ALA A 319 -6.76 -3.79 -13.29
N PRO A 320 -7.50 -4.26 -14.30
CA PRO A 320 -7.12 -4.17 -15.72
C PRO A 320 -6.77 -2.75 -16.17
N ASP A 321 -5.91 -2.62 -17.19
CA ASP A 321 -5.64 -1.34 -17.87
C ASP A 321 -6.69 -1.08 -18.98
N ASP A 322 -7.95 -1.01 -18.56
CA ASP A 322 -9.11 -0.94 -19.45
C ASP A 322 -9.71 0.47 -19.55
N ALA A 323 -10.80 0.59 -20.31
CA ALA A 323 -11.50 1.85 -20.52
C ALA A 323 -12.06 2.44 -19.21
N ALA A 324 -12.48 1.60 -18.26
CA ALA A 324 -12.99 2.08 -16.97
C ALA A 324 -11.88 2.76 -16.16
N TRP A 325 -10.68 2.18 -16.13
CA TRP A 325 -9.50 2.83 -15.55
C TRP A 325 -9.12 4.10 -16.32
N LYS A 326 -8.96 4.01 -17.65
CA LYS A 326 -8.42 5.10 -18.49
C LYS A 326 -9.32 6.32 -18.56
N ASN A 327 -10.63 6.12 -18.59
CA ASN A 327 -11.60 7.20 -18.85
C ASN A 327 -12.25 7.74 -17.57
N SER A 328 -12.18 7.02 -16.46
CA SER A 328 -12.93 7.36 -15.25
C SER A 328 -12.14 7.15 -13.96
N GLY A 329 -10.85 6.81 -14.05
CA GLY A 329 -10.04 6.52 -12.87
C GLY A 329 -10.61 5.37 -12.03
N PHE A 330 -11.37 4.46 -12.64
CA PHE A 330 -12.09 3.39 -11.94
C PHE A 330 -11.16 2.19 -11.70
N GLY A 331 -10.29 2.32 -10.71
CA GLY A 331 -9.35 1.29 -10.29
C GLY A 331 -9.96 0.28 -9.32
N ALA A 332 -9.13 -0.68 -8.92
CA ALA A 332 -9.50 -1.65 -7.90
C ALA A 332 -9.41 -1.00 -6.50
N HIS A 333 -10.10 -1.55 -5.51
CA HIS A 333 -9.98 -1.07 -4.13
C HIS A 333 -9.98 -2.21 -3.11
N VAL A 334 -9.41 -1.96 -1.94
CA VAL A 334 -9.48 -2.87 -0.79
C VAL A 334 -10.23 -2.16 0.32
N MET A 335 -11.22 -2.83 0.90
CA MET A 335 -12.00 -2.30 2.02
C MET A 335 -12.00 -3.30 3.17
N ILE A 336 -11.55 -2.84 4.34
CA ILE A 336 -11.56 -3.60 5.58
C ILE A 336 -12.68 -3.05 6.46
N MET A 337 -13.65 -3.90 6.78
CA MET A 337 -14.83 -3.59 7.58
C MET A 337 -14.73 -4.27 8.93
N ASP A 338 -15.31 -3.67 9.97
CA ASP A 338 -15.42 -4.19 11.34
C ASP A 338 -14.12 -4.60 12.04
N ARG A 339 -14.16 -4.60 13.37
CA ARG A 339 -12.99 -4.79 14.23
C ARG A 339 -12.41 -6.20 14.22
N ALA A 340 -13.15 -7.18 13.72
CA ALA A 340 -12.69 -8.55 13.67
C ALA A 340 -11.91 -8.84 12.38
N SER A 341 -12.14 -8.05 11.32
CA SER A 341 -11.46 -8.23 10.04
C SER A 341 -10.06 -7.63 10.04
N SER A 342 -9.18 -8.17 9.20
CA SER A 342 -7.80 -7.70 9.16
C SER A 342 -7.14 -7.80 7.79
N LEU A 343 -6.15 -6.94 7.60
CA LEU A 343 -5.24 -6.91 6.46
C LEU A 343 -3.81 -6.95 7.00
N GLN A 344 -3.02 -7.91 6.54
CA GLN A 344 -1.58 -7.95 6.73
C GLN A 344 -0.93 -8.08 5.37
N MET A 345 -0.04 -7.14 5.05
CA MET A 345 0.67 -7.16 3.78
C MET A 345 2.13 -6.75 3.94
N ASP A 346 3.02 -7.53 3.33
CA ASP A 346 4.44 -7.23 3.18
C ASP A 346 4.87 -7.64 1.77
N GLY A 347 5.71 -6.83 1.11
CA GLY A 347 6.17 -7.14 -0.24
C GLY A 347 5.04 -7.28 -1.27
N VAL A 348 4.01 -6.42 -1.23
CA VAL A 348 2.89 -6.41 -2.19
C VAL A 348 2.91 -5.14 -3.03
N GLU A 349 2.69 -5.28 -4.34
CA GLU A 349 2.54 -4.19 -5.28
C GLU A 349 1.05 -3.99 -5.60
N MET A 350 0.60 -2.73 -5.68
CA MET A 350 -0.77 -2.42 -6.07
C MET A 350 -0.78 -1.49 -7.29
N ARG A 351 -1.52 -1.88 -8.35
CA ARG A 351 -1.55 -1.17 -9.64
C ARG A 351 -2.97 -0.76 -9.99
N ARG A 352 -3.15 0.47 -10.50
CA ARG A 352 -4.46 0.96 -10.96
C ARG A 352 -5.52 0.79 -9.87
N MET A 353 -5.21 1.36 -8.71
CA MET A 353 -6.02 1.27 -7.51
C MET A 353 -6.68 2.62 -7.20
N GLY A 354 -7.73 2.56 -6.38
CA GLY A 354 -8.56 3.70 -6.05
C GLY A 354 -9.58 4.00 -7.16
N GLN A 355 -10.68 4.64 -6.80
CA GLN A 355 -11.71 5.08 -7.74
C GLN A 355 -11.85 6.59 -7.63
N GLU A 356 -11.50 7.29 -8.71
CA GLU A 356 -11.48 8.75 -8.76
C GLU A 356 -12.84 9.36 -8.43
N GLY A 357 -12.86 10.35 -7.54
CA GLY A 357 -14.08 11.04 -7.13
C GLY A 357 -15.04 10.24 -6.23
N ILE A 358 -14.75 8.98 -5.89
CA ILE A 358 -15.62 8.14 -5.07
C ILE A 358 -15.07 8.00 -3.64
N LEU A 359 -15.77 8.60 -2.67
CA LEU A 359 -15.38 8.55 -1.25
C LEU A 359 -15.32 7.11 -0.73
N GLY A 360 -14.27 6.79 0.02
CA GLY A 360 -14.09 5.46 0.61
C GLY A 360 -13.68 4.37 -0.40
N ARG A 361 -13.25 4.76 -1.61
CA ARG A 361 -12.69 3.85 -2.64
C ARG A 361 -11.23 4.16 -2.88
N TYR A 362 -10.44 4.09 -1.82
CA TYR A 362 -9.00 4.24 -1.86
C TYR A 362 -8.34 2.90 -2.21
N PRO A 363 -7.04 2.89 -2.59
CA PRO A 363 -6.31 1.63 -2.73
C PRO A 363 -6.48 0.71 -1.52
N ILE A 364 -6.47 1.28 -0.31
CA ILE A 364 -6.86 0.60 0.93
C ILE A 364 -7.71 1.55 1.78
N HIS A 365 -8.88 1.07 2.22
CA HIS A 365 -9.81 1.80 3.08
C HIS A 365 -10.16 0.99 4.32
N TRP A 366 -9.92 1.55 5.50
CA TRP A 366 -10.38 1.02 6.78
C TRP A 366 -11.67 1.73 7.17
N HIS A 367 -12.78 1.00 7.23
CA HIS A 367 -14.09 1.56 7.52
C HIS A 367 -14.48 1.30 8.98
N LEU A 368 -14.67 2.38 9.75
CA LEU A 368 -15.12 2.36 11.16
C LEU A 368 -14.21 1.56 12.13
N LEU A 369 -12.92 1.46 11.81
CA LEU A 369 -11.93 0.74 12.62
C LEU A 369 -11.28 1.59 13.73
N SER A 370 -11.58 2.89 13.81
CA SER A 370 -10.78 3.88 14.55
C SER A 370 -11.40 4.47 15.84
N TYR A 371 -12.53 3.99 16.37
CA TYR A 371 -13.11 4.56 17.59
C TYR A 371 -13.37 3.51 18.67
N ALA A 372 -12.29 3.03 19.29
CA ALA A 372 -12.37 2.37 20.59
C ALA A 372 -11.46 3.14 21.52
N ASP A 373 -12.03 3.70 22.57
CA ASP A 373 -11.27 4.22 23.69
C ASP A 373 -10.39 3.08 24.23
N GLY A 374 -9.07 3.21 24.09
CA GLY A 374 -8.11 2.39 24.82
C GLY A 374 -7.46 1.19 24.11
N ALA A 375 -7.57 1.01 22.79
CA ALA A 375 -6.83 -0.06 22.09
C ALA A 375 -5.80 0.52 21.11
N THR A 376 -4.52 0.33 21.42
CA THR A 376 -3.38 0.63 20.56
C THR A 376 -3.54 -0.08 19.21
N THR A 377 -3.69 0.68 18.14
CA THR A 377 -3.47 0.19 16.78
C THR A 377 -2.00 -0.21 16.67
N SER A 378 -1.69 -1.51 16.61
CA SER A 378 -0.39 -1.96 16.11
C SER A 378 -0.46 -1.91 14.58
N SER A 379 0.06 -0.82 14.03
CA SER A 379 0.37 -0.65 12.60
C SER A 379 1.55 -1.50 12.19
#